data_AF-A0A9P3BH31-F1
#
_entry.id   AF-A0A9P3BH31-F1
#
_cell.length_a   1.000
_cell.length_b   1.000
_cell.length_c   1.000
_cell.angle_alpha   90.00
_cell.angle_beta   90.00
_cell.angle_gamma   90.00
#
_symmetry.space_group_name_H-M   'P 1'
#
loop_
_entity.id
_entity.type
_entity.pdbx_description
1 polymer ?
#
loop_
_entity_poly.entity_id
_entity_poly.type
_entity_poly.pdbx_seq_one_letter_code
_entity_poly.pdbx_strand_id
1 'polypeptide(L)'
;MADGPPTPPPRYLLDLQNWRRVDYDHIEERPIDYGIVSYTWGRLIDQTRTVADDEKPEHVTWNIPYVPSLPLSRAKAVMKTMGKRYVWWDWMCVPQAAGGHQLQGEDAEIAAHEIANQRNIYKRAKASIVWLHGIEWAHYPLLASFLEGKMRLQSQDHTNFRGVVSVTKFILEQIQAEEPWLTSGWTLQEGILLPNAPLVDSKGLKLQNTIFPEGGAASVASITATVVPLASRIGDAFRDYSEKESFANEEYIVRFIQAHDDNYEFMARFLAALIRSGFVGYNSGAPLFLLAGKASRKFSKPEDECWALIGAMDINVPNPQYYNGLQMDRVMSMFFEPLLERYQWRLFLIGRMMDDDWRTKSWPRRVVEGHALPLEIYFSVSWEERLPVLRLDPEIPRKLHMTPHQEEKTIQLIDNEQHVLCRRYKQSTYQDGFVRLTKIEEEFTKESLFLKVASLESLNKGDNKGLREGFRCIEIQRITDNEGRFWGVADVWKGGELAPGEQRSFYYRETAHFALW
;
A
#
# COMPACT_ATOMS: atom_id res chain seq x y z
N MET A 1 -25.66 -1.83 9.38
CA MET A 1 -25.19 -2.46 8.14
C MET A 1 -26.10 -3.65 7.90
N ALA A 2 -26.86 -3.65 6.81
CA ALA A 2 -27.62 -4.84 6.42
C ALA A 2 -26.60 -5.92 6.03
N ASP A 3 -26.74 -7.12 6.59
CA ASP A 3 -25.94 -8.27 6.17
C ASP A 3 -26.16 -8.47 4.67
N GLY A 4 -25.13 -8.19 3.89
CA GLY A 4 -25.12 -8.48 2.46
C GLY A 4 -25.37 -9.99 2.22
N PRO A 5 -25.60 -10.39 0.97
CA PRO A 5 -25.75 -11.81 0.64
C PRO A 5 -24.55 -12.60 1.22
N PRO A 6 -24.80 -13.83 1.74
CA PRO A 6 -23.74 -14.64 2.32
C PRO A 6 -22.63 -14.82 1.29
N THR A 7 -21.39 -14.49 1.69
CA THR A 7 -20.25 -14.62 0.78
C THR A 7 -20.06 -16.09 0.36
N PRO A 8 -19.61 -16.38 -0.86
CA PRO A 8 -19.49 -17.77 -1.30
C PRO A 8 -18.35 -18.48 -0.53
N PRO A 9 -18.51 -19.76 -0.12
CA PRO A 9 -17.39 -20.57 0.37
C PRO A 9 -16.41 -20.90 -0.78
N PRO A 10 -15.21 -21.42 -0.49
CA PRO A 10 -14.38 -22.00 -1.54
C PRO A 10 -15.12 -23.17 -2.20
N ARG A 11 -14.92 -23.38 -3.50
CA ARG A 11 -15.48 -24.52 -4.24
C ARG A 11 -14.85 -25.84 -3.80
N TYR A 12 -13.53 -25.84 -3.63
CA TYR A 12 -12.76 -27.03 -3.31
C TYR A 12 -11.88 -26.83 -2.08
N LEU A 13 -11.65 -27.92 -1.35
CA LEU A 13 -10.63 -28.03 -0.32
C LEU A 13 -9.78 -29.27 -0.56
N LEU A 14 -8.53 -29.25 -0.10
CA LEU A 14 -7.65 -30.40 -0.09
C LEU A 14 -7.74 -31.10 1.28
N ASP A 15 -8.14 -32.37 1.28
CA ASP A 15 -8.08 -33.24 2.47
C ASP A 15 -6.65 -33.79 2.60
N LEU A 16 -5.87 -33.25 3.55
CA LEU A 16 -4.47 -33.64 3.77
C LEU A 16 -4.31 -35.06 4.30
N GLN A 17 -5.34 -35.61 4.96
CA GLN A 17 -5.31 -36.95 5.53
C GLN A 17 -5.43 -38.00 4.42
N ASN A 18 -6.44 -37.84 3.57
CA ASN A 18 -6.71 -38.76 2.46
C ASN A 18 -5.96 -38.37 1.17
N TRP A 19 -5.31 -37.20 1.15
CA TRP A 19 -4.62 -36.65 -0.02
C TRP A 19 -5.49 -36.58 -1.28
N ARG A 20 -6.65 -35.93 -1.14
CA ARG A 20 -7.63 -35.79 -2.21
C ARG A 20 -8.31 -34.44 -2.20
N ARG A 21 -8.68 -33.94 -3.38
CA ARG A 21 -9.55 -32.78 -3.53
C ARG A 21 -10.99 -33.19 -3.19
N VAL A 22 -11.70 -32.34 -2.46
CA VAL A 22 -13.12 -32.52 -2.11
C VAL A 22 -13.91 -31.25 -2.43
N ASP A 23 -15.15 -31.40 -2.87
CA ASP A 23 -16.09 -30.30 -3.00
C ASP A 23 -16.51 -29.85 -1.59
N TYR A 24 -16.48 -28.54 -1.35
CA TYR A 24 -16.84 -27.95 -0.06
C TYR A 24 -18.26 -28.32 0.37
N ASP A 25 -19.20 -28.42 -0.57
CA ASP A 25 -20.60 -28.72 -0.29
C ASP A 25 -20.81 -30.20 0.09
N HIS A 26 -19.89 -31.08 -0.32
CA HIS A 26 -19.95 -32.51 -0.05
C HIS A 26 -19.25 -32.94 1.25
N ILE A 27 -18.69 -32.00 2.02
CA ILE A 27 -18.14 -32.29 3.35
C ILE A 27 -19.29 -32.30 4.37
N GLU A 28 -19.51 -33.45 5.01
CA GLU A 28 -20.58 -33.65 6.00
C GLU A 28 -20.31 -32.89 7.32
N GLU A 29 -19.05 -32.73 7.70
CA GLU A 29 -18.64 -32.03 8.94
C GLU A 29 -18.99 -30.53 8.85
N ARG A 30 -19.73 -30.01 9.85
CA ARG A 30 -20.08 -28.59 9.94
C ARG A 30 -19.91 -28.08 11.38
N PRO A 31 -19.35 -26.88 11.60
CA PRO A 31 -18.74 -26.00 10.60
C PRO A 31 -17.43 -26.59 10.04
N ILE A 32 -17.09 -26.26 8.78
CA ILE A 32 -15.83 -26.73 8.18
C ILE A 32 -14.69 -25.83 8.64
N ASP A 33 -13.78 -26.42 9.39
CA ASP A 33 -12.52 -25.82 9.80
C ASP A 33 -11.42 -26.15 8.79
N TYR A 34 -11.00 -25.15 8.00
CA TYR A 34 -9.90 -25.30 7.06
C TYR A 34 -8.77 -24.29 7.30
N GLY A 35 -7.56 -24.67 6.89
CA GLY A 35 -6.38 -23.81 6.86
C GLY A 35 -6.14 -23.21 5.48
N ILE A 36 -5.26 -22.21 5.39
CA ILE A 36 -4.84 -21.63 4.12
C ILE A 36 -3.33 -21.43 4.05
N VAL A 37 -2.76 -21.60 2.86
CA VAL A 37 -1.34 -21.35 2.61
C VAL A 37 -1.17 -20.21 1.63
N SER A 38 -0.34 -19.25 2.02
CA SER A 38 0.18 -18.20 1.15
C SER A 38 1.65 -18.50 0.84
N TYR A 39 2.02 -18.46 -0.44
CA TYR A 39 3.33 -18.85 -0.95
C TYR A 39 3.50 -18.35 -2.40
N THR A 40 4.64 -18.61 -3.05
CA THR A 40 4.85 -18.19 -4.45
C THR A 40 5.43 -19.32 -5.29
N TRP A 41 4.68 -19.78 -6.29
CA TRP A 41 5.13 -20.87 -7.17
C TRP A 41 5.21 -20.48 -8.65
N GLY A 42 4.37 -19.55 -9.12
CA GLY A 42 4.24 -19.22 -10.55
C GLY A 42 5.51 -18.72 -11.24
N ARG A 43 6.55 -18.35 -10.48
CA ARG A 43 7.87 -17.94 -11.01
C ARG A 43 8.91 -19.05 -11.03
N LEU A 44 8.60 -20.17 -10.38
CA LEU A 44 9.49 -21.31 -10.19
C LEU A 44 9.04 -22.52 -11.00
N ILE A 45 7.94 -22.38 -11.74
CA ILE A 45 7.40 -23.44 -12.58
C ILE A 45 8.35 -23.79 -13.70
N ASP A 46 8.43 -25.09 -13.96
CA ASP A 46 8.85 -25.61 -15.25
C ASP A 46 7.63 -25.58 -16.18
N GLN A 47 7.66 -24.68 -17.17
CA GLN A 47 6.54 -24.53 -18.12
C GLN A 47 6.34 -25.74 -19.02
N THR A 48 7.34 -26.63 -19.10
CA THR A 48 7.33 -27.79 -20.00
C THR A 48 6.89 -29.07 -19.29
N ARG A 49 6.87 -29.08 -17.96
CA ARG A 49 6.60 -30.27 -17.15
C ARG A 49 5.40 -30.10 -16.25
N THR A 50 4.73 -31.21 -16.01
CA THR A 50 3.64 -31.35 -15.05
C THR A 50 4.03 -32.38 -14.00
N VAL A 51 3.38 -32.32 -12.85
CA VAL A 51 3.48 -33.38 -11.84
C VAL A 51 2.89 -34.67 -12.42
N ALA A 52 3.55 -35.80 -12.14
CA ALA A 52 3.11 -37.12 -12.57
C ALA A 52 1.78 -37.50 -11.90
N ASP A 53 0.89 -38.20 -12.62
CA ASP A 53 -0.48 -38.49 -12.16
C ASP A 53 -0.54 -39.27 -10.85
N ASP A 54 0.45 -40.12 -10.57
CA ASP A 54 0.57 -40.91 -9.34
C ASP A 54 1.02 -40.09 -8.11
N GLU A 55 1.58 -38.90 -8.30
CA GLU A 55 1.92 -37.97 -7.23
C GLU A 55 0.77 -36.99 -6.90
N LYS A 56 -0.18 -36.81 -7.83
CA LYS A 56 -1.29 -35.86 -7.68
C LYS A 56 -2.24 -36.30 -6.56
N PRO A 57 -2.83 -35.36 -5.81
CA PRO A 57 -3.96 -35.70 -4.94
C PRO A 57 -5.11 -36.29 -5.76
N GLU A 58 -5.81 -37.27 -5.19
CA GLU A 58 -6.96 -37.87 -5.87
C GLU A 58 -8.01 -36.80 -6.20
N HIS A 59 -8.73 -37.01 -7.31
CA HIS A 59 -9.75 -36.12 -7.84
C HIS A 59 -9.26 -34.75 -8.32
N VAL A 60 -7.97 -34.47 -8.38
CA VAL A 60 -7.46 -33.31 -9.14
C VAL A 60 -7.44 -33.68 -10.62
N THR A 61 -8.30 -33.04 -11.41
CA THR A 61 -8.53 -33.39 -12.83
C THR A 61 -7.66 -32.59 -13.80
N TRP A 62 -7.02 -31.51 -13.35
CA TRP A 62 -6.16 -30.67 -14.18
C TRP A 62 -4.68 -31.04 -14.05
N ASN A 63 -3.91 -30.55 -15.02
CA ASN A 63 -2.45 -30.65 -14.96
C ASN A 63 -1.90 -29.68 -13.92
N ILE A 64 -1.13 -30.23 -12.99
CA ILE A 64 -0.44 -29.46 -11.96
C ILE A 64 0.94 -29.08 -12.54
N PRO A 65 1.27 -27.78 -12.64
CA PRO A 65 2.62 -27.33 -13.03
C PRO A 65 3.69 -28.04 -12.20
N TYR A 66 4.83 -28.40 -12.78
CA TYR A 66 5.94 -28.93 -11.98
C TYR A 66 6.78 -27.77 -11.42
N VAL A 67 7.12 -27.80 -10.13
CA VAL A 67 8.02 -26.82 -9.52
C VAL A 67 9.16 -27.57 -8.82
N PRO A 68 10.38 -27.59 -9.39
CA PRO A 68 11.48 -28.39 -8.87
C PRO A 68 11.81 -28.13 -7.39
N SER A 69 11.71 -26.86 -6.95
CA SER A 69 11.98 -26.44 -5.57
C SER A 69 10.84 -26.73 -4.59
N LEU A 70 9.65 -27.11 -5.08
CA LEU A 70 8.44 -27.34 -4.29
C LEU A 70 7.80 -28.71 -4.58
N PRO A 71 8.45 -29.84 -4.23
CA PRO A 71 7.81 -31.16 -4.37
C PRO A 71 6.53 -31.26 -3.55
N LEU A 72 5.50 -31.94 -4.09
CA LEU A 72 4.19 -32.08 -3.42
C LEU A 72 4.28 -32.76 -2.06
N SER A 73 5.18 -33.72 -1.89
CA SER A 73 5.43 -34.40 -0.62
C SER A 73 5.91 -33.44 0.48
N ARG A 74 6.77 -32.48 0.10
CA ARG A 74 7.23 -31.42 1.01
C ARG A 74 6.10 -30.43 1.31
N ALA A 75 5.36 -29.99 0.30
CA ALA A 75 4.20 -29.10 0.49
C ALA A 75 3.18 -29.71 1.47
N LYS A 76 2.87 -31.01 1.31
CA LYS A 76 2.02 -31.77 2.23
C LYS A 76 2.54 -31.74 3.67
N ALA A 77 3.84 -31.97 3.86
CA ALA A 77 4.46 -31.97 5.18
C ALA A 77 4.38 -30.59 5.85
N VAL A 78 4.66 -29.52 5.10
CA VAL A 78 4.54 -28.14 5.58
C VAL A 78 3.09 -27.79 5.92
N MET A 79 2.13 -28.12 5.08
CA MET A 79 0.71 -27.84 5.32
C MET A 79 0.19 -28.52 6.58
N LYS A 80 0.66 -29.73 6.90
CA LYS A 80 0.30 -30.44 8.13
C LYS A 80 0.67 -29.66 9.40
N THR A 81 1.65 -28.75 9.35
CA THR A 81 2.04 -27.91 10.50
C THR A 81 0.94 -26.94 10.94
N MET A 82 -0.06 -26.65 10.09
CA MET A 82 -1.24 -25.87 10.47
C MET A 82 -2.17 -26.61 11.43
N GLY A 83 -2.05 -27.94 11.56
CA GLY A 83 -2.96 -28.72 12.40
C GLY A 83 -4.40 -28.76 11.89
N LYS A 84 -4.62 -28.54 10.59
CA LYS A 84 -5.94 -28.64 9.94
C LYS A 84 -5.97 -29.83 8.99
N ARG A 85 -7.11 -30.52 8.94
CA ARG A 85 -7.35 -31.62 7.98
C ARG A 85 -7.56 -31.07 6.58
N TYR A 86 -8.41 -30.06 6.47
CA TYR A 86 -8.74 -29.42 5.20
C TYR A 86 -7.91 -28.16 5.01
N VAL A 87 -7.42 -27.95 3.78
CA VAL A 87 -6.66 -26.76 3.42
C VAL A 87 -7.15 -26.23 2.08
N TRP A 88 -7.32 -24.91 1.99
CA TRP A 88 -7.39 -24.26 0.69
C TRP A 88 -5.96 -23.95 0.23
N TRP A 89 -5.59 -24.53 -0.90
CA TRP A 89 -4.30 -24.36 -1.55
C TRP A 89 -4.56 -24.15 -3.03
N ASP A 90 -4.34 -22.94 -3.53
CA ASP A 90 -4.65 -22.51 -4.90
C ASP A 90 -4.18 -23.52 -5.96
N TRP A 91 -2.99 -24.10 -5.84
CA TRP A 91 -2.46 -25.11 -6.77
C TRP A 91 -3.36 -26.34 -6.95
N MET A 92 -4.08 -26.72 -5.89
CA MET A 92 -4.92 -27.94 -5.80
C MET A 92 -6.42 -27.63 -5.72
N CYS A 93 -6.79 -26.39 -5.43
CA CYS A 93 -8.18 -25.95 -5.26
C CYS A 93 -8.65 -25.03 -6.39
N VAL A 94 -7.74 -24.53 -7.22
CA VAL A 94 -8.05 -23.71 -8.40
C VAL A 94 -7.50 -24.44 -9.64
N PRO A 95 -8.33 -24.66 -10.69
CA PRO A 95 -7.85 -25.22 -11.95
C PRO A 95 -6.64 -24.46 -12.49
N GLN A 96 -5.64 -25.19 -12.99
CA GLN A 96 -4.36 -24.63 -13.44
C GLN A 96 -4.15 -24.84 -14.94
N ALA A 97 -3.61 -23.81 -15.60
CA ALA A 97 -3.08 -23.93 -16.96
C ALA A 97 -1.62 -24.42 -16.88
N ALA A 98 -1.32 -25.61 -17.42
CA ALA A 98 0.02 -26.20 -17.34
C ALA A 98 0.36 -27.07 -18.56
N GLY A 99 1.66 -27.26 -18.82
CA GLY A 99 2.14 -28.12 -19.92
C GLY A 99 1.64 -27.67 -21.29
N GLY A 100 1.57 -26.36 -21.54
CA GLY A 100 1.08 -25.79 -22.80
C GLY A 100 -0.45 -25.80 -22.99
N HIS A 101 -1.22 -26.27 -22.01
CA HIS A 101 -2.68 -26.30 -22.09
C HIS A 101 -3.31 -25.04 -21.48
N GLN A 102 -4.29 -24.47 -22.16
CA GLN A 102 -5.14 -23.39 -21.62
C GLN A 102 -6.38 -23.98 -20.96
N LEU A 103 -6.84 -23.34 -19.87
CA LEU A 103 -8.13 -23.65 -19.26
C LEU A 103 -9.27 -23.28 -20.23
N GLN A 104 -10.26 -24.15 -20.36
CA GLN A 104 -11.45 -23.93 -21.19
C GLN A 104 -12.71 -24.39 -20.46
N GLY A 105 -13.87 -23.85 -20.87
CA GLY A 105 -15.17 -24.24 -20.34
C GLY A 105 -15.28 -24.04 -18.82
N GLU A 106 -15.86 -25.04 -18.15
CA GLU A 106 -16.16 -25.02 -16.71
C GLU A 106 -14.92 -24.77 -15.84
N ASP A 107 -13.75 -25.35 -16.18
CA ASP A 107 -12.52 -25.15 -15.40
C ASP A 107 -12.04 -23.68 -15.42
N ALA A 108 -12.22 -22.99 -16.54
CA ALA A 108 -11.88 -21.57 -16.65
C ALA A 108 -12.83 -20.70 -15.82
N GLU A 109 -14.13 -21.04 -15.82
CA GLU A 109 -15.14 -20.36 -15.01
C GLU A 109 -14.91 -20.59 -13.51
N ILE A 110 -14.64 -21.82 -13.10
CA ILE A 110 -14.31 -22.14 -11.70
C ILE A 110 -13.07 -21.37 -11.25
N ALA A 111 -12.01 -21.37 -12.07
CA ALA A 111 -10.78 -20.66 -11.72
C ALA A 111 -11.03 -19.15 -11.55
N ALA A 112 -11.79 -18.54 -12.46
CA ALA A 112 -12.16 -17.13 -12.36
C ALA A 112 -12.98 -16.82 -11.10
N HIS A 113 -13.97 -17.67 -10.77
CA HIS A 113 -14.78 -17.52 -9.57
C HIS A 113 -13.96 -17.66 -8.28
N GLU A 114 -13.08 -18.65 -8.17
CA GLU A 114 -12.22 -18.84 -6.99
C GLU A 114 -11.25 -17.68 -6.79
N ILE A 115 -10.62 -17.17 -7.87
CA ILE A 115 -9.73 -16.02 -7.81
C ILE A 115 -10.49 -14.77 -7.36
N ALA A 116 -11.69 -14.53 -7.90
CA ALA A 116 -12.54 -13.42 -7.47
C ALA A 116 -13.01 -13.56 -6.00
N ASN A 117 -13.19 -14.80 -5.53
CA ASN A 117 -13.62 -15.10 -4.16
C ASN A 117 -12.47 -15.22 -3.14
N GLN A 118 -11.20 -15.14 -3.59
CA GLN A 118 -10.01 -15.42 -2.78
C GLN A 118 -10.04 -14.67 -1.45
N ARG A 119 -10.42 -13.39 -1.45
CA ARG A 119 -10.54 -12.59 -0.22
C ARG A 119 -11.48 -13.22 0.82
N ASN A 120 -12.64 -13.71 0.42
CA ASN A 120 -13.61 -14.28 1.36
C ASN A 120 -13.13 -15.64 1.88
N ILE A 121 -12.45 -16.41 1.03
CA ILE A 121 -11.81 -17.68 1.40
C ILE A 121 -10.77 -17.40 2.49
N TYR A 122 -9.87 -16.45 2.28
CA TYR A 122 -8.87 -16.04 3.27
C TYR A 122 -9.51 -15.60 4.61
N LYS A 123 -10.57 -14.78 4.56
CA LYS A 123 -11.27 -14.30 5.77
C LYS A 123 -11.96 -15.42 6.58
N ARG A 124 -12.29 -16.55 5.94
CA ARG A 124 -13.01 -17.67 6.58
C ARG A 124 -12.08 -18.76 7.12
N ALA A 125 -10.83 -18.80 6.66
CA ALA A 125 -9.85 -19.76 7.12
C ALA A 125 -9.63 -19.67 8.64
N LYS A 126 -9.46 -20.83 9.29
CA LYS A 126 -9.28 -20.96 10.75
C LYS A 126 -7.83 -21.13 11.17
N ALA A 127 -6.94 -21.32 10.20
CA ALA A 127 -5.51 -21.32 10.38
C ALA A 127 -4.86 -20.82 9.09
N SER A 128 -3.66 -20.27 9.19
CA SER A 128 -2.90 -19.84 8.03
C SER A 128 -1.41 -20.02 8.27
N ILE A 129 -0.65 -20.17 7.19
CA ILE A 129 0.81 -20.05 7.19
C ILE A 129 1.23 -19.25 5.95
N VAL A 130 2.35 -18.55 6.08
CA VAL A 130 3.11 -18.05 4.93
C VAL A 130 4.33 -18.93 4.76
N TRP A 131 4.41 -19.64 3.64
CA TRP A 131 5.49 -20.58 3.37
C TRP A 131 6.60 -19.91 2.56
N LEU A 132 7.68 -19.57 3.25
CA LEU A 132 8.90 -18.97 2.70
C LEU A 132 9.84 -20.07 2.22
N HIS A 133 9.51 -20.67 1.08
CA HIS A 133 10.21 -21.85 0.60
C HIS A 133 11.65 -21.59 0.12
N GLY A 134 12.04 -20.32 -0.08
CA GLY A 134 13.42 -19.94 -0.38
C GLY A 134 14.32 -19.88 0.86
N ILE A 135 13.72 -19.99 2.04
CA ILE A 135 14.39 -19.76 3.31
C ILE A 135 14.55 -21.08 4.09
N GLU A 136 15.65 -21.20 4.85
CA GLU A 136 15.83 -22.21 5.89
C GLU A 136 16.36 -21.53 7.16
N TRP A 137 15.59 -21.53 8.25
CA TRP A 137 15.95 -20.77 9.45
C TRP A 137 17.27 -21.25 10.07
N ALA A 138 17.58 -22.54 9.95
CA ALA A 138 18.80 -23.15 10.47
C ALA A 138 20.09 -22.57 9.87
N HIS A 139 20.03 -21.94 8.70
CA HIS A 139 21.18 -21.30 8.04
C HIS A 139 21.32 -19.81 8.37
N TYR A 140 20.52 -19.28 9.31
CA TYR A 140 20.56 -17.87 9.73
C TYR A 140 20.47 -16.89 8.54
N PRO A 141 19.38 -16.94 7.77
CA PRO A 141 19.17 -16.04 6.63
C PRO A 141 19.15 -14.57 7.10
N LEU A 142 19.45 -13.64 6.19
CA LEU A 142 19.36 -12.20 6.48
C LEU A 142 17.97 -11.80 6.99
N LEU A 143 16.93 -12.45 6.46
CA LEU A 143 15.55 -12.27 6.91
C LEU A 143 15.36 -12.57 8.40
N ALA A 144 16.01 -13.60 8.95
CA ALA A 144 15.92 -13.89 10.38
C ALA A 144 16.53 -12.74 11.21
N SER A 145 17.73 -12.28 10.85
CA SER A 145 18.39 -11.14 11.52
C SER A 145 17.56 -9.85 11.43
N PHE A 146 16.89 -9.64 10.29
CA PHE A 146 15.98 -8.53 10.06
C PHE A 146 14.75 -8.59 10.97
N LEU A 147 14.05 -9.73 10.98
CA LEU A 147 12.87 -9.95 11.80
C LEU A 147 13.20 -9.83 13.28
N GLU A 148 14.39 -10.27 13.68
CA GLU A 148 14.81 -10.22 15.08
C GLU A 148 15.18 -8.81 15.58
N GLY A 149 15.07 -7.78 14.73
CA GLY A 149 15.37 -6.40 15.11
C GLY A 149 16.84 -6.18 15.50
N LYS A 150 17.73 -7.12 15.15
CA LYS A 150 19.19 -6.99 15.37
C LYS A 150 19.81 -5.83 14.57
N MET A 151 19.03 -5.22 13.69
CA MET A 151 19.46 -4.19 12.75
C MET A 151 18.85 -2.81 13.02
N ARG A 152 18.40 -2.56 14.26
CA ARG A 152 17.88 -1.25 14.63
C ARG A 152 18.97 -0.18 14.48
N LEU A 153 18.60 0.96 13.90
CA LEU A 153 19.40 2.19 13.90
C LEU A 153 19.49 2.71 15.34
N GLN A 154 20.35 2.08 16.13
CA GLN A 154 20.65 2.40 17.53
C GLN A 154 22.08 2.91 17.72
N SER A 155 22.88 3.04 16.64
CA SER A 155 24.25 3.53 16.79
C SER A 155 24.23 4.98 17.26
N GLN A 156 24.57 5.19 18.53
CA GLN A 156 25.00 6.48 19.06
C GLN A 156 26.34 6.94 18.44
N ASP A 157 26.99 6.08 17.66
CA ASP A 157 28.17 6.42 16.89
C ASP A 157 27.80 7.33 15.71
N HIS A 158 28.06 8.62 15.91
CA HIS A 158 27.75 9.69 14.98
C HIS A 158 28.55 9.61 13.67
N THR A 159 29.63 8.81 13.63
CA THR A 159 30.60 8.86 12.53
C THR A 159 30.19 8.07 11.30
N ASN A 160 29.26 7.10 11.40
CA ASN A 160 28.94 6.20 10.27
C ASN A 160 27.43 5.92 10.06
N PHE A 161 26.55 6.87 10.36
CA PHE A 161 25.10 6.65 10.17
C PHE A 161 24.68 6.40 8.72
N ARG A 162 25.31 7.10 7.77
CA ARG A 162 25.11 6.84 6.35
C ARG A 162 25.42 5.37 6.00
N GLY A 163 26.48 4.81 6.57
CA GLY A 163 26.82 3.39 6.43
C GLY A 163 25.74 2.48 7.00
N VAL A 164 25.24 2.74 8.21
CA VAL A 164 24.15 1.94 8.80
C VAL A 164 22.89 1.96 7.93
N VAL A 165 22.46 3.14 7.46
CA VAL A 165 21.31 3.28 6.55
C VAL A 165 21.54 2.51 5.24
N SER A 166 22.77 2.57 4.71
CA SER A 166 23.12 1.88 3.46
C SER A 166 23.09 0.34 3.64
N VAL A 167 23.56 -0.16 4.78
CA VAL A 167 23.46 -1.57 5.15
C VAL A 167 22.00 -1.99 5.32
N THR A 168 21.16 -1.18 5.98
CA THR A 168 19.72 -1.47 6.10
C THR A 168 19.06 -1.57 4.73
N LYS A 169 19.35 -0.63 3.82
CA LYS A 169 18.85 -0.67 2.44
C LYS A 169 19.28 -1.95 1.72
N PHE A 170 20.59 -2.27 1.77
CA PHE A 170 21.13 -3.48 1.17
C PHE A 170 20.40 -4.74 1.65
N ILE A 171 20.16 -4.84 2.96
CA ILE A 171 19.54 -6.05 3.52
C ILE A 171 18.07 -6.17 3.09
N LEU A 172 17.33 -5.06 3.02
CA LEU A 172 15.96 -5.08 2.47
C LEU A 172 15.94 -5.59 1.02
N GLU A 173 16.90 -5.16 0.20
CA GLU A 173 17.04 -5.63 -1.19
C GLU A 173 17.41 -7.12 -1.25
N GLN A 174 18.31 -7.58 -0.37
CA GLN A 174 18.72 -8.99 -0.33
C GLN A 174 17.60 -9.92 0.12
N ILE A 175 16.84 -9.58 1.19
CA ILE A 175 15.74 -10.44 1.63
C ILE A 175 14.65 -10.57 0.55
N GLN A 176 14.39 -9.51 -0.20
CA GLN A 176 13.45 -9.53 -1.33
C GLN A 176 13.97 -10.36 -2.51
N ALA A 177 15.28 -10.39 -2.72
CA ALA A 177 15.91 -11.22 -3.74
C ALA A 177 15.91 -12.72 -3.35
N GLU A 178 16.12 -13.02 -2.07
CA GLU A 178 16.18 -14.39 -1.54
C GLU A 178 14.80 -15.06 -1.48
N GLU A 179 13.74 -14.30 -1.16
CA GLU A 179 12.41 -14.87 -0.93
C GLU A 179 11.36 -14.31 -1.91
N PRO A 180 10.93 -15.12 -2.90
CA PRO A 180 9.93 -14.71 -3.90
C PRO A 180 8.60 -14.22 -3.33
N TRP A 181 8.18 -14.71 -2.16
CA TRP A 181 6.99 -14.22 -1.47
C TRP A 181 7.09 -12.72 -1.16
N LEU A 182 8.28 -12.18 -0.87
CA LEU A 182 8.44 -10.76 -0.59
C LEU A 182 8.35 -9.86 -1.84
N THR A 183 8.29 -10.44 -3.04
CA THR A 183 8.22 -9.69 -4.30
C THR A 183 7.05 -10.11 -5.19
N SER A 184 6.18 -11.03 -4.77
CA SER A 184 5.01 -11.44 -5.56
C SER A 184 3.87 -10.44 -5.46
N GLY A 185 3.25 -10.10 -6.60
CA GLY A 185 2.09 -9.21 -6.65
C GLY A 185 0.92 -9.69 -5.79
N TRP A 186 0.55 -10.95 -5.93
CA TRP A 186 -0.54 -11.58 -5.17
C TRP A 186 -0.28 -11.60 -3.67
N THR A 187 0.97 -11.84 -3.27
CA THR A 187 1.35 -11.89 -1.84
C THR A 187 1.26 -10.53 -1.13
N LEU A 188 1.25 -9.42 -1.87
CA LEU A 188 1.00 -8.08 -1.29
C LEU A 188 -0.39 -8.04 -0.66
N GLN A 189 -1.41 -8.59 -1.33
CA GLN A 189 -2.74 -8.75 -0.75
C GLN A 189 -2.77 -9.78 0.37
N GLU A 190 -2.13 -10.93 0.16
CA GLU A 190 -2.19 -12.04 1.11
C GLU A 190 -1.63 -11.63 2.47
N GLY A 191 -0.53 -10.87 2.52
CA GLY A 191 -0.01 -10.45 3.81
C GLY A 191 -0.89 -9.43 4.54
N ILE A 192 -1.72 -8.64 3.83
CA ILE A 192 -2.71 -7.75 4.47
C ILE A 192 -3.88 -8.55 5.02
N LEU A 193 -4.27 -9.62 4.31
CA LEU A 193 -5.33 -10.53 4.74
C LEU A 193 -4.87 -11.46 5.87
N LEU A 194 -3.57 -11.71 5.98
CA LEU A 194 -2.96 -12.66 6.90
C LEU A 194 -1.88 -12.03 7.81
N PRO A 195 -2.14 -10.91 8.49
CA PRO A 195 -1.11 -10.21 9.27
C PRO A 195 -0.53 -11.09 10.39
N ASN A 196 -1.34 -12.01 10.93
CA ASN A 196 -0.96 -12.89 12.03
C ASN A 196 -0.53 -14.29 11.55
N ALA A 197 -0.46 -14.54 10.24
CA ALA A 197 0.03 -15.83 9.75
C ALA A 197 1.51 -16.00 10.15
N PRO A 198 1.88 -17.11 10.81
CA PRO A 198 3.27 -17.42 11.08
C PRO A 198 4.04 -17.63 9.76
N LEU A 199 5.27 -17.11 9.74
CA LEU A 199 6.23 -17.36 8.69
C LEU A 199 6.88 -18.73 8.94
N VAL A 200 6.77 -19.64 7.98
CA VAL A 200 7.43 -20.94 8.04
C VAL A 200 8.46 -21.08 6.92
N ASP A 201 9.59 -21.71 7.21
CA ASP A 201 10.65 -21.91 6.23
C ASP A 201 10.34 -23.06 5.26
N SER A 202 11.29 -23.41 4.39
CA SER A 202 11.16 -24.50 3.42
C SER A 202 10.84 -25.87 4.03
N LYS A 203 11.08 -26.06 5.34
CA LYS A 203 10.81 -27.28 6.11
C LYS A 203 9.57 -27.17 6.99
N GLY A 204 8.87 -26.04 6.98
CA GLY A 204 7.68 -25.81 7.81
C GLY A 204 8.00 -25.41 9.26
N LEU A 205 9.26 -25.06 9.55
CA LEU A 205 9.67 -24.61 10.88
C LEU A 205 9.37 -23.12 11.04
N LYS A 206 8.99 -22.73 12.26
CA LYS A 206 8.76 -21.32 12.64
C LYS A 206 10.05 -20.72 13.20
N LEU A 207 10.34 -19.47 12.88
CA LEU A 207 11.38 -18.71 13.57
C LEU A 207 10.85 -18.29 14.95
N GLN A 208 11.43 -18.83 16.01
CA GLN A 208 10.99 -18.60 17.40
C GLN A 208 11.93 -17.62 18.10
N ASN A 209 11.40 -16.57 18.73
CA ASN A 209 12.13 -15.62 19.55
C ASN A 209 11.18 -14.86 20.49
N THR A 210 11.63 -14.57 21.72
CA THR A 210 10.88 -13.84 22.74
C THR A 210 10.45 -12.41 22.35
N ILE A 211 11.08 -11.83 21.34
CA ILE A 211 10.73 -10.50 20.81
C ILE A 211 9.48 -10.51 19.92
N PHE A 212 9.07 -11.68 19.41
CA PHE A 212 7.89 -11.78 18.56
C PHE A 212 6.61 -11.83 19.41
N PRO A 213 5.53 -11.15 18.98
CA PRO A 213 4.26 -11.16 19.69
C PRO A 213 3.57 -12.54 19.68
N GLU A 214 2.53 -12.68 20.51
CA GLU A 214 1.54 -13.78 20.50
C GLU A 214 2.08 -15.19 20.15
N GLY A 215 2.81 -15.80 21.09
CA GLY A 215 3.26 -17.19 20.97
C GLY A 215 4.69 -17.36 20.43
N GLY A 216 5.44 -16.26 20.32
CA GLY A 216 6.91 -16.27 20.18
C GLY A 216 7.43 -16.60 18.78
N ALA A 217 6.57 -16.64 17.76
CA ALA A 217 6.96 -16.93 16.38
C ALA A 217 6.87 -15.70 15.47
N ALA A 218 7.79 -15.58 14.51
CA ALA A 218 7.69 -14.55 13.49
C ALA A 218 6.43 -14.74 12.63
N SER A 219 5.76 -13.63 12.33
CA SER A 219 4.55 -13.55 11.52
C SER A 219 4.70 -12.50 10.40
N VAL A 220 3.72 -12.40 9.51
CA VAL A 220 3.70 -11.32 8.50
C VAL A 220 3.82 -9.93 9.13
N ALA A 221 3.11 -9.68 10.24
CA ALA A 221 3.21 -8.44 10.99
C ALA A 221 4.63 -8.18 11.55
N SER A 222 5.44 -9.21 11.74
CA SER A 222 6.83 -9.06 12.18
C SER A 222 7.71 -8.41 11.08
N ILE A 223 7.38 -8.58 9.80
CA ILE A 223 8.09 -7.93 8.68
C ILE A 223 7.89 -6.41 8.76
N THR A 224 6.67 -5.97 9.05
CA THR A 224 6.30 -4.55 9.06
C THR A 224 6.70 -3.88 10.37
N ALA A 225 6.70 -4.61 11.49
CA ALA A 225 7.09 -4.12 12.81
C ALA A 225 8.53 -3.57 12.85
N THR A 226 9.43 -4.05 11.99
CA THR A 226 10.80 -3.54 11.90
C THR A 226 10.89 -2.26 11.05
N VAL A 227 10.16 -2.17 9.93
CA VAL A 227 10.31 -1.06 8.97
C VAL A 227 9.44 0.14 9.33
N VAL A 228 8.21 -0.08 9.79
CA VAL A 228 7.23 1.00 10.01
C VAL A 228 7.75 2.03 11.03
N PRO A 229 8.25 1.65 12.22
CA PRO A 229 8.77 2.62 13.19
C PRO A 229 9.97 3.41 12.65
N LEU A 230 10.82 2.78 11.83
CA LEU A 230 11.93 3.47 11.19
C LEU A 230 11.43 4.52 10.18
N ALA A 231 10.53 4.12 9.28
CA ALA A 231 9.97 5.03 8.29
C ALA A 231 9.26 6.22 8.95
N SER A 232 8.49 5.97 10.02
CA SER A 232 7.83 7.02 10.81
C SER A 232 8.84 7.99 11.44
N ARG A 233 9.90 7.49 12.09
CA ARG A 233 10.94 8.36 12.68
C ARG A 233 11.64 9.23 11.64
N ILE A 234 11.89 8.71 10.44
CA ILE A 234 12.46 9.51 9.35
C ILE A 234 11.45 10.56 8.87
N GLY A 235 10.17 10.20 8.74
CA GLY A 235 9.09 11.13 8.41
C GLY A 235 8.97 12.27 9.43
N ASP A 236 8.97 11.94 10.72
CA ASP A 236 8.98 12.90 11.82
C ASP A 236 10.22 13.81 11.75
N ALA A 237 11.40 13.25 11.47
CA ALA A 237 12.62 14.04 11.33
C ALA A 237 12.56 15.06 10.18
N PHE A 238 11.95 14.69 9.04
CA PHE A 238 11.72 15.64 7.93
C PHE A 238 10.71 16.72 8.30
N ARG A 239 9.64 16.38 9.03
CA ARG A 239 8.69 17.37 9.54
C ARG A 239 9.38 18.34 10.49
N ASP A 240 10.13 17.83 11.45
CA ASP A 240 10.86 18.64 12.44
C ASP A 240 11.90 19.55 11.78
N TYR A 241 12.63 19.05 10.77
CA TYR A 241 13.53 19.83 9.93
C TYR A 241 12.82 21.00 9.23
N SER A 242 11.57 20.82 8.79
CA SER A 242 10.81 21.85 8.08
C SER A 242 10.27 22.97 8.98
N GLU A 243 10.20 22.75 10.31
CA GLU A 243 9.50 23.61 11.25
C GLU A 243 10.39 24.60 12.01
N LYS A 244 11.68 24.29 12.21
CA LYS A 244 12.50 24.96 13.23
C LYS A 244 13.85 25.48 12.68
N GLU A 245 14.33 26.57 13.30
CA GLU A 245 15.60 27.23 12.95
C GLU A 245 16.76 26.97 13.93
N SER A 246 16.53 26.40 15.12
CA SER A 246 17.60 26.14 16.11
C SER A 246 17.22 25.07 17.15
N PHE A 247 18.16 24.19 17.47
CA PHE A 247 17.95 23.13 18.47
C PHE A 247 19.19 22.64 19.18
N ALA A 248 19.16 22.67 20.51
CA ALA A 248 20.20 22.07 21.34
C ALA A 248 20.03 20.54 21.56
N ASN A 249 18.82 20.00 21.44
CA ASN A 249 18.46 18.62 21.86
C ASN A 249 17.80 17.77 20.75
N GLU A 250 18.24 17.90 19.50
CA GLU A 250 17.64 17.17 18.38
C GLU A 250 17.87 15.65 18.39
N GLU A 251 16.88 14.93 17.88
CA GLU A 251 17.03 13.54 17.44
C GLU A 251 18.13 13.45 16.37
N TYR A 252 18.91 12.38 16.44
CA TYR A 252 20.08 12.19 15.59
C TYR A 252 19.80 12.25 14.07
N ILE A 253 18.62 11.80 13.62
CA ILE A 253 18.23 11.81 12.20
C ILE A 253 18.10 13.26 11.70
N VAL A 254 17.55 14.17 12.51
CA VAL A 254 17.38 15.58 12.15
C VAL A 254 18.75 16.24 11.96
N ARG A 255 19.68 16.03 12.92
CA ARG A 255 21.06 16.53 12.81
C ARG A 255 21.77 16.02 11.55
N PHE A 256 21.58 14.74 11.21
CA PHE A 256 22.17 14.15 10.01
C PHE A 256 21.64 14.84 8.74
N ILE A 257 20.33 15.03 8.64
CA ILE A 257 19.66 15.71 7.52
C ILE A 257 20.12 17.16 7.38
N GLN A 258 20.24 17.89 8.50
CA GLN A 258 20.66 19.30 8.52
C GLN A 258 22.12 19.52 8.13
N ALA A 259 22.99 18.54 8.39
CA ALA A 259 24.42 18.72 8.19
C ALA A 259 24.81 19.00 6.74
N HIS A 260 24.05 18.49 5.75
CA HIS A 260 24.32 18.70 4.33
C HIS A 260 23.08 18.39 3.47
N ASP A 261 22.86 19.14 2.38
CA ASP A 261 21.75 18.88 1.44
C ASP A 261 21.80 17.45 0.85
N ASP A 262 23.00 16.93 0.59
CA ASP A 262 23.17 15.54 0.15
C ASP A 262 22.68 14.51 1.18
N ASN A 263 22.73 14.83 2.48
CA ASN A 263 22.20 13.94 3.52
C ASN A 263 20.68 13.98 3.55
N TYR A 264 20.08 15.16 3.35
CA TYR A 264 18.65 15.32 3.16
C TYR A 264 18.17 14.42 2.01
N GLU A 265 18.79 14.58 0.83
CA GLU A 265 18.40 13.82 -0.35
C GLU A 265 18.63 12.31 -0.16
N PHE A 266 19.77 11.92 0.41
CA PHE A 266 20.06 10.53 0.74
C PHE A 266 18.98 9.90 1.63
N MET A 267 18.59 10.58 2.72
CA MET A 267 17.55 10.09 3.63
C MET A 267 16.17 10.09 2.98
N ALA A 268 15.86 11.07 2.13
CA ALA A 268 14.56 11.15 1.48
C ALA A 268 14.40 10.04 0.44
N ARG A 269 15.46 9.73 -0.31
CA ARG A 269 15.52 8.56 -1.20
C ARG A 269 15.43 7.24 -0.43
N PHE A 270 16.08 7.16 0.74
CA PHE A 270 15.97 5.98 1.59
C PHE A 270 14.53 5.78 2.09
N LEU A 271 13.87 6.83 2.61
CA LEU A 271 12.47 6.76 3.02
C LEU A 271 11.56 6.35 1.87
N ALA A 272 11.76 6.92 0.68
CA ALA A 272 11.03 6.55 -0.52
C ALA A 272 11.22 5.06 -0.90
N ALA A 273 12.45 4.54 -0.76
CA ALA A 273 12.74 3.12 -0.97
C ALA A 273 12.07 2.23 0.10
N LEU A 274 12.03 2.65 1.37
CA LEU A 274 11.29 1.95 2.42
C LEU A 274 9.80 1.85 2.07
N ILE A 275 9.19 2.94 1.62
CA ILE A 275 7.77 2.94 1.22
C ILE A 275 7.55 2.00 0.02
N ARG A 276 8.39 2.11 -1.02
CA ARG A 276 8.29 1.28 -2.24
C ARG A 276 8.59 -0.20 -2.03
N SER A 277 9.28 -0.56 -0.95
CA SER A 277 9.48 -1.96 -0.55
C SER A 277 8.17 -2.71 -0.27
N GLY A 278 7.07 -1.99 -0.06
CA GLY A 278 5.78 -2.58 0.29
C GLY A 278 5.74 -3.18 1.69
N PHE A 279 6.66 -2.78 2.58
CA PHE A 279 6.65 -3.16 4.01
C PHE A 279 6.17 -2.01 4.93
N VAL A 280 5.95 -0.82 4.39
CA VAL A 280 5.41 0.34 5.12
C VAL A 280 3.94 0.51 4.77
N GLY A 281 3.09 0.83 5.76
CA GLY A 281 1.66 1.09 5.52
C GLY A 281 0.88 -0.14 5.06
N TYR A 282 1.28 -1.33 5.55
CA TYR A 282 0.74 -2.63 5.15
C TYR A 282 -0.63 -2.92 5.79
N ASN A 283 -1.64 -2.10 5.47
CA ASN A 283 -3.01 -2.25 5.94
C ASN A 283 -4.00 -1.75 4.89
N SER A 284 -5.22 -2.28 4.92
CA SER A 284 -6.28 -1.89 3.97
C SER A 284 -6.68 -0.43 4.06
N GLY A 285 -6.45 0.23 5.20
CA GLY A 285 -6.73 1.64 5.37
C GLY A 285 -5.77 2.57 4.63
N ALA A 286 -4.62 2.10 4.14
CA ALA A 286 -3.52 2.93 3.65
C ALA A 286 -3.28 2.75 2.14
N PRO A 287 -4.23 3.13 1.26
CA PRO A 287 -4.22 2.76 -0.16
C PRO A 287 -2.97 3.26 -0.90
N LEU A 288 -2.51 4.48 -0.62
CA LEU A 288 -1.33 5.04 -1.28
C LEU A 288 -0.03 4.30 -0.94
N PHE A 289 0.11 3.78 0.28
CA PHE A 289 1.25 2.92 0.63
C PHE A 289 1.21 1.58 -0.10
N LEU A 290 0.02 0.99 -0.24
CA LEU A 290 -0.15 -0.26 -0.98
C LEU A 290 0.16 -0.08 -2.47
N LEU A 291 -0.32 1.02 -3.07
CA LEU A 291 -0.01 1.39 -4.45
C LEU A 291 1.48 1.65 -4.64
N ALA A 292 2.13 2.39 -3.74
CA ALA A 292 3.57 2.61 -3.80
C ALA A 292 4.38 1.32 -3.59
N GLY A 293 3.92 0.44 -2.70
CA GLY A 293 4.52 -0.87 -2.44
C GLY A 293 4.51 -1.80 -3.65
N LYS A 294 3.62 -1.57 -4.62
CA LYS A 294 3.57 -2.27 -5.90
C LYS A 294 4.91 -2.24 -6.65
N ALA A 295 5.70 -1.17 -6.50
CA ALA A 295 6.97 -0.99 -7.19
C ALA A 295 8.00 -2.10 -6.89
N SER A 296 7.93 -2.73 -5.71
CA SER A 296 8.78 -3.88 -5.35
C SER A 296 8.21 -5.23 -5.79
N ARG A 297 7.02 -5.24 -6.38
CA ARG A 297 6.30 -6.46 -6.76
C ARG A 297 6.47 -6.76 -8.24
N LYS A 298 6.40 -8.04 -8.58
CA LYS A 298 6.36 -8.50 -9.97
C LYS A 298 5.07 -9.25 -10.23
N PHE A 299 4.52 -9.03 -11.40
CA PHE A 299 3.23 -9.54 -11.83
C PHE A 299 3.41 -10.45 -13.04
N SER A 300 2.70 -11.57 -13.06
CA SER A 300 2.69 -12.47 -14.21
C SER A 300 1.89 -11.90 -15.39
N LYS A 301 0.86 -11.11 -15.09
CA LYS A 301 0.05 -10.39 -16.06
C LYS A 301 0.02 -8.91 -15.71
N PRO A 302 0.05 -8.00 -16.69
CA PRO A 302 0.00 -6.55 -16.43
C PRO A 302 -1.24 -6.14 -15.60
N GLU A 303 -2.40 -6.75 -15.84
CA GLU A 303 -3.64 -6.41 -15.13
C GLU A 303 -3.62 -6.78 -13.64
N ASP A 304 -2.78 -7.75 -13.24
CA ASP A 304 -2.64 -8.15 -11.84
C ASP A 304 -2.09 -7.00 -10.99
N GLU A 305 -1.45 -5.98 -11.60
CA GLU A 305 -1.08 -4.74 -10.92
C GLU A 305 -2.27 -4.01 -10.27
N CYS A 306 -3.47 -4.27 -10.78
CA CYS A 306 -4.73 -3.77 -10.22
C CYS A 306 -5.46 -4.89 -9.49
N TRP A 307 -5.66 -6.03 -10.15
CA TRP A 307 -6.54 -7.09 -9.66
C TRP A 307 -6.03 -7.77 -8.38
N ALA A 308 -4.71 -7.90 -8.23
CA ALA A 308 -4.11 -8.44 -7.01
C ALA A 308 -4.26 -7.51 -5.80
N LEU A 309 -4.74 -6.27 -5.96
CA LEU A 309 -4.91 -5.30 -4.88
C LEU A 309 -6.37 -5.12 -4.44
N ILE A 310 -7.34 -5.69 -5.16
CA ILE A 310 -8.77 -5.56 -4.85
C ILE A 310 -9.06 -6.04 -3.42
N GLY A 311 -8.57 -7.22 -3.07
CA GLY A 311 -8.80 -7.80 -1.75
C GLY A 311 -8.01 -7.10 -0.65
N ALA A 312 -6.78 -6.65 -0.95
CA ALA A 312 -5.94 -5.85 -0.06
C ALA A 312 -6.64 -4.56 0.39
N MET A 313 -7.29 -3.89 -0.56
CA MET A 313 -7.92 -2.59 -0.35
C MET A 313 -9.41 -2.70 -0.03
N ASP A 314 -9.96 -3.91 0.13
CA ASP A 314 -11.37 -4.10 0.48
C ASP A 314 -12.33 -3.32 -0.46
N ILE A 315 -12.01 -3.30 -1.75
CA ILE A 315 -12.87 -2.72 -2.80
C ILE A 315 -13.60 -3.82 -3.56
N ASN A 316 -14.67 -3.46 -4.25
CA ASN A 316 -15.42 -4.37 -5.10
C ASN A 316 -15.36 -3.87 -6.54
N VAL A 317 -14.75 -4.67 -7.42
CA VAL A 317 -14.69 -4.38 -8.86
C VAL A 317 -15.56 -5.42 -9.57
N PRO A 318 -16.66 -5.01 -10.24
CA PRO A 318 -17.52 -5.95 -10.94
C PRO A 318 -16.78 -6.52 -12.16
N ASN A 319 -16.72 -7.85 -12.26
CA ASN A 319 -16.20 -8.59 -13.41
C ASN A 319 -14.80 -8.13 -13.88
N PRO A 320 -13.72 -8.30 -13.09
CA PRO A 320 -12.37 -7.95 -13.52
C PRO A 320 -12.02 -8.71 -14.82
N GLN A 321 -11.58 -7.98 -15.84
CA GLN A 321 -11.27 -8.54 -17.16
C GLN A 321 -9.77 -8.50 -17.44
N TYR A 322 -9.30 -9.46 -18.24
CA TYR A 322 -7.92 -9.51 -18.73
C TYR A 322 -7.90 -9.21 -20.23
N TYR A 323 -6.98 -8.35 -20.64
CA TYR A 323 -6.76 -7.94 -22.02
C TYR A 323 -5.31 -8.15 -22.47
N ASN A 324 -4.55 -8.97 -21.74
CA ASN A 324 -3.11 -9.21 -21.96
C ASN A 324 -2.28 -7.92 -22.05
N GLY A 325 -2.62 -6.93 -21.23
CA GLY A 325 -1.97 -5.62 -21.19
C GLY A 325 -2.39 -4.62 -22.27
N LEU A 326 -3.23 -5.02 -23.24
CA LEU A 326 -3.59 -4.15 -24.37
C LEU A 326 -4.55 -3.01 -24.00
N GLN A 327 -5.30 -3.13 -22.90
CA GLN A 327 -6.28 -2.13 -22.45
C GLN A 327 -6.04 -1.69 -21.00
N MET A 328 -4.77 -1.47 -20.62
CA MET A 328 -4.45 -1.08 -19.24
C MET A 328 -5.13 0.22 -18.79
N ASP A 329 -5.40 1.16 -19.70
CA ASP A 329 -6.17 2.36 -19.37
C ASP A 329 -7.57 2.04 -18.85
N ARG A 330 -8.25 1.09 -19.50
CA ARG A 330 -9.58 0.64 -19.10
C ARG A 330 -9.53 -0.11 -17.77
N VAL A 331 -8.55 -0.99 -17.60
CA VAL A 331 -8.32 -1.75 -16.37
C VAL A 331 -8.09 -0.82 -15.18
N MET A 332 -7.20 0.17 -15.35
CA MET A 332 -6.92 1.17 -14.32
C MET A 332 -8.16 2.02 -14.00
N SER A 333 -8.97 2.41 -14.98
CA SER A 333 -10.22 3.14 -14.73
C SER A 333 -11.23 2.30 -13.93
N MET A 334 -11.45 1.05 -14.33
CA MET A 334 -12.33 0.11 -13.62
C MET A 334 -11.88 -0.14 -12.18
N PHE A 335 -10.58 -0.16 -11.94
CA PHE A 335 -10.01 -0.30 -10.60
C PHE A 335 -10.10 1.01 -9.79
N PHE A 336 -9.85 2.15 -10.44
CA PHE A 336 -9.80 3.46 -9.80
C PHE A 336 -11.16 3.95 -9.32
N GLU A 337 -12.25 3.66 -10.03
CA GLU A 337 -13.59 4.13 -9.64
C GLU A 337 -14.01 3.63 -8.24
N PRO A 338 -14.02 2.32 -7.93
CA PRO A 338 -14.31 1.83 -6.57
C PRO A 338 -13.28 2.27 -5.54
N LEU A 339 -12.02 2.45 -5.96
CA LEU A 339 -10.97 2.98 -5.10
C LEU A 339 -11.27 4.42 -4.68
N LEU A 340 -11.66 5.28 -5.64
CA LEU A 340 -12.05 6.66 -5.42
C LEU A 340 -13.28 6.73 -4.53
N GLU A 341 -14.30 5.92 -4.82
CA GLU A 341 -15.52 5.83 -4.02
C GLU A 341 -15.20 5.56 -2.54
N ARG A 342 -14.34 4.58 -2.27
CA ARG A 342 -13.98 4.17 -0.91
C ARG A 342 -13.06 5.15 -0.18
N TYR A 343 -12.04 5.67 -0.85
CA TYR A 343 -10.94 6.40 -0.18
C TYR A 343 -11.00 7.92 -0.37
N GLN A 344 -11.74 8.43 -1.35
CA GLN A 344 -11.98 9.86 -1.59
C GLN A 344 -10.67 10.67 -1.53
N TRP A 345 -10.66 11.78 -0.78
CA TRP A 345 -9.51 12.69 -0.62
C TRP A 345 -8.23 12.04 -0.11
N ARG A 346 -8.31 10.86 0.50
CA ARG A 346 -7.12 10.12 0.95
C ARG A 346 -6.21 9.73 -0.21
N LEU A 347 -6.77 9.48 -1.40
CA LEU A 347 -5.97 9.21 -2.62
C LEU A 347 -5.18 10.42 -3.11
N PHE A 348 -5.47 11.61 -2.57
CA PHE A 348 -4.88 12.88 -2.96
C PHE A 348 -3.97 13.44 -1.88
N LEU A 349 -3.64 12.65 -0.85
CA LEU A 349 -2.58 12.95 0.12
C LEU A 349 -1.20 12.70 -0.48
N ILE A 350 -0.93 13.38 -1.59
CA ILE A 350 0.30 13.32 -2.36
C ILE A 350 0.90 14.71 -2.51
N GLY A 351 2.23 14.76 -2.65
CA GLY A 351 2.93 16.02 -2.89
C GLY A 351 2.65 16.58 -4.28
N ARG A 352 2.97 17.86 -4.45
CA ARG A 352 3.06 18.53 -5.76
C ARG A 352 4.02 17.77 -6.65
N MET A 353 3.51 17.27 -7.79
CA MET A 353 4.35 16.67 -8.81
C MET A 353 5.01 17.75 -9.67
N MET A 354 6.33 17.70 -9.77
CA MET A 354 7.12 18.62 -10.59
C MET A 354 7.26 18.16 -12.05
N ASP A 355 6.89 16.91 -12.32
CA ASP A 355 6.98 16.26 -13.62
C ASP A 355 5.78 16.62 -14.52
N ASP A 356 6.04 17.05 -15.76
CA ASP A 356 5.00 17.38 -16.72
C ASP A 356 4.34 16.12 -17.33
N ASP A 357 5.03 14.98 -17.41
CA ASP A 357 4.43 13.72 -17.90
C ASP A 357 3.26 13.32 -17.00
N TRP A 358 3.41 13.46 -15.68
CA TRP A 358 2.34 13.22 -14.71
C TRP A 358 1.08 14.05 -15.00
N ARG A 359 1.25 15.32 -15.37
CA ARG A 359 0.13 16.23 -15.66
C ARG A 359 -0.65 15.81 -16.90
N THR A 360 0.00 15.14 -17.84
CA THR A 360 -0.66 14.63 -19.04
C THR A 360 -1.40 13.30 -18.82
N LYS A 361 -1.26 12.63 -17.67
CA LYS A 361 -1.94 11.36 -17.41
C LYS A 361 -3.38 11.55 -16.92
N SER A 362 -4.20 10.51 -17.09
CA SER A 362 -5.53 10.40 -16.46
C SER A 362 -5.43 10.18 -14.97
N TRP A 363 -6.48 10.54 -14.22
CA TRP A 363 -6.51 10.29 -12.78
C TRP A 363 -6.33 8.81 -12.42
N PRO A 364 -6.99 7.87 -13.11
CA PRO A 364 -6.70 6.45 -12.95
C PRO A 364 -5.20 6.13 -13.05
N ARG A 365 -4.49 6.60 -14.07
CA ARG A 365 -3.04 6.37 -14.19
C ARG A 365 -2.24 7.01 -13.06
N ARG A 366 -2.48 8.31 -12.80
CA ARG A 366 -1.73 9.10 -11.80
C ARG A 366 -1.73 8.44 -10.41
N VAL A 367 -2.83 7.78 -10.06
CA VAL A 367 -3.00 7.11 -8.76
C VAL A 367 -2.62 5.62 -8.84
N VAL A 368 -3.21 4.86 -9.76
CA VAL A 368 -3.11 3.39 -9.80
C VAL A 368 -1.73 2.88 -10.20
N GLU A 369 -0.95 3.67 -10.95
CA GLU A 369 0.45 3.31 -11.24
C GLU A 369 1.29 3.26 -9.95
N GLY A 370 0.90 3.98 -8.90
CA GLY A 370 1.54 3.89 -7.57
C GLY A 370 2.86 4.63 -7.46
N HIS A 371 3.14 5.54 -8.38
CA HIS A 371 4.39 6.32 -8.38
C HIS A 371 4.39 7.48 -7.39
N ALA A 372 3.21 8.00 -7.02
CA ALA A 372 3.07 9.06 -6.04
C ALA A 372 3.28 8.52 -4.61
N LEU A 373 4.14 9.17 -3.83
CA LEU A 373 4.44 8.76 -2.46
C LEU A 373 3.40 9.30 -1.47
N PRO A 374 2.91 8.47 -0.52
CA PRO A 374 1.97 8.87 0.51
C PRO A 374 2.57 9.90 1.45
N LEU A 375 1.83 10.97 1.73
CA LEU A 375 2.23 11.98 2.70
C LEU A 375 1.87 11.64 4.14
N GLU A 376 1.01 10.63 4.37
CA GLU A 376 0.67 10.19 5.73
C GLU A 376 1.87 9.63 6.52
N ILE A 377 3.03 9.44 5.88
CA ILE A 377 4.27 9.10 6.58
C ILE A 377 4.84 10.27 7.39
N TYR A 378 4.50 11.51 7.03
CA TYR A 378 5.00 12.73 7.68
C TYR A 378 4.04 13.25 8.76
N PHE A 379 2.78 12.80 8.74
CA PHE A 379 1.73 13.32 9.60
C PHE A 379 0.53 12.40 9.69
N SER A 380 -0.20 12.53 10.80
CA SER A 380 -1.58 12.04 10.90
C SER A 380 -2.56 13.07 10.31
N VAL A 381 -3.71 12.61 9.84
CA VAL A 381 -4.77 13.47 9.29
C VAL A 381 -6.04 13.28 10.10
N SER A 382 -6.45 14.34 10.79
CA SER A 382 -7.78 14.46 11.39
C SER A 382 -8.70 15.11 10.37
N TRP A 383 -9.32 14.28 9.54
CA TRP A 383 -10.16 14.72 8.43
C TRP A 383 -11.32 15.60 8.88
N GLU A 384 -11.60 16.65 8.11
CA GLU A 384 -12.86 17.40 8.26
C GLU A 384 -14.05 16.48 7.93
N GLU A 385 -15.12 16.57 8.72
CA GLU A 385 -16.26 15.64 8.62
C GLU A 385 -17.07 15.82 7.32
N ARG A 386 -17.07 17.03 6.75
CA ARG A 386 -17.95 17.43 5.65
C ARG A 386 -17.17 17.81 4.40
N LEU A 387 -16.33 16.89 3.94
CA LEU A 387 -15.60 17.10 2.70
C LEU A 387 -16.49 16.93 1.46
N PRO A 388 -16.25 17.70 0.39
CA PRO A 388 -16.89 17.47 -0.89
C PRO A 388 -16.67 16.03 -1.38
N VAL A 389 -17.62 15.47 -2.11
CA VAL A 389 -17.48 14.14 -2.71
C VAL A 389 -16.81 14.26 -4.07
N LEU A 390 -15.85 13.38 -4.34
CA LEU A 390 -15.19 13.27 -5.63
C LEU A 390 -15.85 12.19 -6.49
N ARG A 391 -16.02 12.50 -7.78
CA ARG A 391 -16.48 11.55 -8.81
C ARG A 391 -15.66 11.70 -10.07
N LEU A 392 -15.34 10.58 -10.71
CA LEU A 392 -14.68 10.59 -12.02
C LEU A 392 -15.68 11.06 -13.08
N ASP A 393 -15.23 11.96 -13.97
CA ASP A 393 -15.99 12.31 -15.16
C ASP A 393 -15.98 11.12 -16.14
N PRO A 394 -17.16 10.61 -16.55
CA PRO A 394 -17.25 9.43 -17.41
C PRO A 394 -16.77 9.68 -18.85
N GLU A 395 -16.79 10.93 -19.31
CA GLU A 395 -16.38 11.31 -20.67
C GLU A 395 -14.93 11.79 -20.71
N ILE A 396 -14.44 12.37 -19.61
CA ILE A 396 -13.10 12.97 -19.53
C ILE A 396 -12.33 12.38 -18.32
N PRO A 397 -11.60 11.25 -18.47
CA PRO A 397 -10.90 10.56 -17.37
C PRO A 397 -9.79 11.36 -16.66
N ARG A 398 -9.48 12.57 -17.14
CA ARG A 398 -8.57 13.54 -16.49
C ARG A 398 -9.29 14.52 -15.57
N LYS A 399 -10.62 14.48 -15.51
CA LYS A 399 -11.46 15.42 -14.79
C LYS A 399 -12.18 14.70 -13.64
N LEU A 400 -12.09 15.27 -12.45
CA LEU A 400 -12.90 14.86 -11.30
C LEU A 400 -13.91 15.96 -11.00
N HIS A 401 -15.15 15.58 -10.73
CA HIS A 401 -16.17 16.48 -10.22
C HIS A 401 -16.14 16.44 -8.71
N MET A 402 -15.96 17.62 -8.10
CA MET A 402 -16.23 17.86 -6.70
C MET A 402 -17.67 18.34 -6.57
N THR A 403 -18.45 17.65 -5.74
CA THR A 403 -19.81 18.04 -5.37
C THR A 403 -19.90 18.26 -3.87
N PRO A 404 -20.72 19.20 -3.37
CA PRO A 404 -20.95 19.39 -1.95
C PRO A 404 -21.29 18.08 -1.22
N HIS A 405 -20.95 18.01 0.07
CA HIS A 405 -21.42 16.93 0.92
C HIS A 405 -22.97 16.95 0.97
N GLN A 406 -23.64 15.81 1.20
CA GLN A 406 -25.11 15.68 1.04
C GLN A 406 -25.95 16.72 1.81
N GLU A 407 -25.41 17.24 2.92
CA GLU A 407 -26.06 18.26 3.76
C GLU A 407 -25.75 19.71 3.35
N GLU A 408 -24.79 19.90 2.44
CA GLU A 408 -24.28 21.21 2.02
C GLU A 408 -24.78 21.60 0.63
N LYS A 409 -24.89 22.91 0.39
CA LYS A 409 -25.29 23.45 -0.91
C LYS A 409 -24.11 23.91 -1.75
N THR A 410 -22.97 24.16 -1.11
CA THR A 410 -21.79 24.78 -1.72
C THR A 410 -20.52 24.15 -1.16
N ILE A 411 -19.47 24.16 -1.97
CA ILE A 411 -18.11 23.80 -1.59
C ILE A 411 -17.40 25.06 -1.13
N GLN A 412 -16.81 25.04 0.06
CA GLN A 412 -16.01 26.13 0.57
C GLN A 412 -14.53 25.95 0.22
N LEU A 413 -14.00 26.85 -0.59
CA LEU A 413 -12.59 26.95 -0.91
C LEU A 413 -12.03 28.23 -0.30
N ILE A 414 -10.86 28.14 0.33
CA ILE A 414 -10.11 29.31 0.76
C ILE A 414 -9.48 29.92 -0.49
N ASP A 415 -9.95 31.11 -0.85
CA ASP A 415 -9.37 31.96 -1.89
C ASP A 415 -8.51 33.00 -1.20
N ASN A 416 -7.20 32.99 -1.47
CA ASN A 416 -6.30 33.90 -0.80
C ASN A 416 -5.35 34.61 -1.76
N GLU A 417 -5.70 35.85 -2.10
CA GLU A 417 -4.83 36.81 -2.78
C GLU A 417 -3.88 37.51 -1.80
N GLN A 418 -3.31 36.78 -0.85
CA GLN A 418 -2.48 37.35 0.22
C GLN A 418 -1.26 36.49 0.50
N HIS A 419 -0.38 37.03 1.35
CA HIS A 419 0.74 36.28 1.87
C HIS A 419 0.28 35.37 3.01
N VAL A 420 0.64 34.09 2.92
CA VAL A 420 0.43 33.07 3.94
C VAL A 420 1.75 32.43 4.32
N LEU A 421 1.84 31.90 5.54
CA LEU A 421 2.89 30.94 5.84
C LEU A 421 2.48 29.60 5.26
N CYS A 422 3.37 28.98 4.49
CA CYS A 422 3.08 27.74 3.78
C CYS A 422 4.23 26.74 3.93
N ARG A 423 3.88 25.46 4.07
CA ARG A 423 4.77 24.32 3.84
C ARG A 423 4.18 23.47 2.73
N ARG A 424 5.00 23.19 1.72
CA ARG A 424 4.63 22.33 0.59
C ARG A 424 5.42 21.04 0.59
N TYR A 425 4.77 20.03 0.04
CA TYR A 425 5.34 18.72 -0.20
C TYR A 425 5.56 18.61 -1.71
N LYS A 426 6.81 18.43 -2.15
CA LYS A 426 7.15 18.38 -3.59
C LYS A 426 7.78 17.04 -3.90
N GLN A 427 7.20 16.28 -4.81
CA GLN A 427 7.83 15.04 -5.30
C GLN A 427 8.76 15.37 -6.47
N SER A 428 10.02 14.96 -6.37
CA SER A 428 11.09 15.37 -7.28
C SER A 428 10.88 14.91 -8.73
N THR A 429 10.41 13.68 -8.92
CA THR A 429 10.13 13.06 -10.23
C THR A 429 8.97 12.09 -10.10
N TYR A 430 8.32 11.73 -11.21
CA TYR A 430 7.17 10.85 -11.17
C TYR A 430 7.54 9.44 -10.65
N GLN A 431 8.40 8.69 -11.35
CA GLN A 431 8.58 7.25 -11.10
C GLN A 431 9.46 6.94 -9.86
N ASP A 432 10.67 7.53 -9.79
CA ASP A 432 11.69 7.20 -8.79
C ASP A 432 11.97 8.35 -7.81
N GLY A 433 11.05 9.31 -7.74
CA GLY A 433 11.23 10.50 -6.94
C GLY A 433 11.21 10.26 -5.44
N PHE A 434 11.56 11.29 -4.69
CA PHE A 434 11.32 11.39 -3.25
C PHE A 434 10.53 12.66 -2.96
N VAL A 435 9.89 12.73 -1.79
CA VAL A 435 9.19 13.93 -1.36
C VAL A 435 10.15 14.83 -0.60
N ARG A 436 10.23 16.09 -1.02
CA ARG A 436 10.89 17.18 -0.32
C ARG A 436 9.84 18.05 0.37
N LEU A 437 10.00 18.22 1.68
CA LEU A 437 9.25 19.19 2.49
C LEU A 437 9.96 20.53 2.40
N THR A 438 9.24 21.59 2.04
CA THR A 438 9.77 22.97 2.15
C THR A 438 9.76 23.42 3.60
N LYS A 439 10.61 24.39 3.94
CA LYS A 439 10.47 25.10 5.21
C LYS A 439 9.17 25.88 5.23
N ILE A 440 8.71 26.24 6.44
CA ILE A 440 7.54 27.12 6.61
C ILE A 440 7.95 28.56 6.30
N GLU A 441 7.60 29.02 5.11
CA GLU A 441 7.99 30.33 4.57
C GLU A 441 6.76 31.15 4.18
N GLU A 442 6.91 32.48 4.12
CA GLU A 442 5.86 33.37 3.68
C GLU A 442 5.80 33.41 2.14
N GLU A 443 4.65 33.08 1.58
CA GLU A 443 4.45 32.98 0.14
C GLU A 443 3.15 33.68 -0.29
N PHE A 444 3.18 34.27 -1.48
CA PHE A 444 2.01 34.90 -2.09
C PHE A 444 1.23 33.90 -2.95
N THR A 445 -0.05 33.68 -2.67
CA THR A 445 -0.83 32.54 -3.22
C THR A 445 -1.95 32.92 -4.19
N LYS A 446 -1.79 34.01 -4.95
CA LYS A 446 -2.85 34.56 -5.82
C LYS A 446 -3.49 33.57 -6.80
N GLU A 447 -2.75 32.57 -7.27
CA GLU A 447 -3.25 31.58 -8.23
C GLU A 447 -3.79 30.30 -7.57
N SER A 448 -3.70 30.20 -6.24
CA SER A 448 -4.06 29.00 -5.50
C SER A 448 -5.40 29.16 -4.80
N LEU A 449 -6.24 28.13 -4.94
CA LEU A 449 -7.39 27.86 -4.08
C LEU A 449 -7.01 26.74 -3.13
N PHE A 450 -7.52 26.76 -1.90
CA PHE A 450 -7.22 25.74 -0.91
C PHE A 450 -8.51 25.11 -0.38
N LEU A 451 -8.67 23.80 -0.58
CA LEU A 451 -9.70 23.02 0.10
C LEU A 451 -9.14 22.54 1.44
N LYS A 452 -9.67 23.04 2.55
CA LYS A 452 -9.32 22.56 3.90
C LYS A 452 -9.73 21.10 4.04
N VAL A 453 -8.76 20.22 4.35
CA VAL A 453 -9.00 18.78 4.60
C VAL A 453 -8.74 18.35 6.03
N ALA A 454 -7.95 19.11 6.78
CA ALA A 454 -7.75 18.91 8.21
C ALA A 454 -7.29 20.20 8.89
N SER A 455 -7.49 20.26 10.20
CA SER A 455 -6.95 21.33 11.05
C SER A 455 -5.53 20.95 11.51
N LEU A 456 -4.64 21.95 11.65
CA LEU A 456 -3.27 21.78 12.14
C LEU A 456 -3.10 22.43 13.52
N GLU A 457 -2.03 22.04 14.21
CA GLU A 457 -1.58 22.78 15.38
C GLU A 457 -1.25 24.24 15.04
N SER A 458 -1.60 25.12 15.96
CA SER A 458 -1.33 26.54 15.80
C SER A 458 0.17 26.80 15.84
N LEU A 459 0.67 27.59 14.88
CA LEU A 459 2.08 27.93 14.82
C LEU A 459 2.37 29.12 15.74
N ASN A 460 3.30 28.93 16.69
CA ASN A 460 3.85 30.00 17.52
C ASN A 460 5.29 30.30 17.08
N LYS A 461 5.48 31.31 16.24
CA LYS A 461 6.83 31.70 15.76
C LYS A 461 7.62 32.58 16.74
N GLY A 462 7.17 32.81 17.97
CA GLY A 462 7.91 33.62 18.96
C GLY A 462 7.99 35.13 18.65
N ASP A 463 7.60 35.57 17.46
CA ASP A 463 7.72 36.96 16.98
C ASP A 463 6.62 37.92 17.50
N ASN A 464 6.03 37.69 18.67
CA ASN A 464 4.90 38.49 19.22
C ASN A 464 3.62 38.58 18.34
N LYS A 465 3.55 37.89 17.20
CA LYS A 465 2.42 37.95 16.22
C LYS A 465 1.22 37.03 16.54
N GLY A 466 1.12 36.53 17.79
CA GLY A 466 0.03 35.65 18.23
C GLY A 466 0.07 34.23 17.65
N LEU A 467 -0.81 33.37 18.17
CA LEU A 467 -1.04 32.01 17.66
C LEU A 467 -1.72 32.08 16.29
N ARG A 468 -1.12 31.45 15.28
CA ARG A 468 -1.69 31.38 13.93
C ARG A 468 -2.39 30.06 13.73
N GLU A 469 -3.68 30.10 13.43
CA GLU A 469 -4.46 28.92 13.05
C GLU A 469 -3.90 28.34 11.75
N GLY A 470 -3.71 27.01 11.73
CA GLY A 470 -3.15 26.26 10.62
C GLY A 470 -4.14 25.25 10.05
N PHE A 471 -4.03 25.02 8.75
CA PHE A 471 -4.86 24.10 8.01
C PHE A 471 -4.02 23.25 7.07
N ARG A 472 -4.36 21.98 6.94
CA ARG A 472 -3.90 21.15 5.84
C ARG A 472 -4.91 21.23 4.72
N CYS A 473 -4.41 21.50 3.52
CA CYS A 473 -5.24 21.77 2.38
C CYS A 473 -4.83 20.95 1.16
N ILE A 474 -5.80 20.66 0.29
CA ILE A 474 -5.53 20.39 -1.12
C ILE A 474 -5.36 21.72 -1.82
N GLU A 475 -4.17 21.98 -2.36
CA GLU A 475 -3.87 23.15 -3.17
C GLU A 475 -4.37 22.90 -4.60
N ILE A 476 -5.10 23.87 -5.14
CA ILE A 476 -5.71 23.82 -6.46
C ILE A 476 -5.27 25.07 -7.23
N GLN A 477 -4.57 24.89 -8.34
CA GLN A 477 -4.25 26.01 -9.25
C GLN A 477 -5.53 26.43 -9.98
N ARG A 478 -5.94 27.69 -9.84
CA ARG A 478 -7.12 28.22 -10.52
C ARG A 478 -6.93 28.22 -12.04
N ILE A 479 -7.90 27.67 -12.78
CA ILE A 479 -7.97 27.80 -14.25
C ILE A 479 -9.13 28.73 -14.61
N THR A 480 -10.31 28.42 -14.09
CA THR A 480 -11.51 29.25 -14.23
C THR A 480 -12.20 29.39 -12.88
N ASP A 481 -13.42 29.90 -12.88
CA ASP A 481 -14.23 30.03 -11.68
C ASP A 481 -14.69 28.71 -11.07
N ASN A 482 -14.95 27.71 -11.91
CA ASN A 482 -15.44 26.41 -11.46
C ASN A 482 -14.50 25.26 -11.83
N GLU A 483 -13.28 25.59 -12.27
CA GLU A 483 -12.28 24.59 -12.63
C GLU A 483 -10.89 24.97 -12.11
N GLY A 484 -10.17 23.97 -11.66
CA GLY A 484 -8.78 24.11 -11.23
C GLY A 484 -7.99 22.83 -11.46
N ARG A 485 -6.67 22.96 -11.37
CA ARG A 485 -5.74 21.83 -11.47
C ARG A 485 -5.29 21.43 -10.08
N PHE A 486 -5.28 20.14 -9.78
CA PHE A 486 -4.71 19.66 -8.52
C PHE A 486 -3.22 20.01 -8.46
N TRP A 487 -2.79 20.64 -7.37
CA TRP A 487 -1.41 21.05 -7.19
C TRP A 487 -0.65 20.31 -6.10
N GLY A 488 -1.32 19.47 -5.31
CA GLY A 488 -0.71 18.74 -4.19
C GLY A 488 -1.29 19.15 -2.85
N VAL A 489 -0.81 18.51 -1.77
CA VAL A 489 -1.08 18.95 -0.40
C VAL A 489 -0.17 20.13 -0.03
N ALA A 490 -0.74 21.08 0.71
CA ALA A 490 -0.02 22.16 1.38
C ALA A 490 -0.53 22.33 2.81
N ASP A 491 0.36 22.66 3.72
CA ASP A 491 0.00 23.15 5.05
C ASP A 491 0.06 24.69 5.03
N VAL A 492 -1.00 25.35 5.46
CA VAL A 492 -1.19 26.80 5.36
C VAL A 492 -1.55 27.36 6.73
N TRP A 493 -0.89 28.43 7.16
CA TRP A 493 -1.23 29.18 8.36
C TRP A 493 -1.63 30.60 8.01
N LYS A 494 -2.58 31.16 8.76
CA LYS A 494 -2.99 32.57 8.63
C LYS A 494 -1.76 33.48 8.69
N GLY A 495 -1.70 34.47 7.79
CA GLY A 495 -0.73 35.57 7.89
C GLY A 495 -0.90 36.29 9.24
N GLY A 496 0.20 36.85 9.76
CA GLY A 496 0.13 37.66 10.99
C GLY A 496 -0.62 38.97 10.75
N GLU A 497 -1.09 39.60 11.82
CA GLU A 497 -1.74 40.93 11.75
C GLU A 497 -0.83 41.93 11.00
N LEU A 498 -1.43 42.63 10.04
CA LEU A 498 -0.87 43.87 9.49
C LEU A 498 -1.20 45.03 10.43
N ALA A 499 -0.65 46.20 10.12
CA ALA A 499 -0.91 47.43 10.85
C ALA A 499 -2.43 47.64 11.10
N PRO A 500 -2.82 48.33 12.19
CA PRO A 500 -4.22 48.54 12.53
C PRO A 500 -5.01 49.11 11.35
N GLY A 501 -5.91 48.31 10.76
CA GLY A 501 -6.73 48.70 9.60
C GLY A 501 -6.80 47.67 8.46
N GLU A 502 -5.87 46.72 8.38
CA GLU A 502 -5.86 45.65 7.35
C GLU A 502 -6.14 44.28 7.99
N GLN A 503 -7.41 43.96 8.27
CA GLN A 503 -7.81 42.61 8.64
C GLN A 503 -7.76 41.68 7.42
N ARG A 504 -6.89 40.68 7.48
CA ARG A 504 -6.79 39.61 6.49
C ARG A 504 -7.66 38.42 6.91
N SER A 505 -8.90 38.39 6.44
CA SER A 505 -9.78 37.22 6.58
C SER A 505 -9.52 36.24 5.45
N PHE A 506 -9.60 34.93 5.72
CA PHE A 506 -9.74 33.97 4.63
C PHE A 506 -11.07 34.24 3.93
N TYR A 507 -11.02 34.53 2.64
CA TYR A 507 -12.22 34.62 1.83
C TYR A 507 -12.62 33.21 1.44
N TYR A 508 -13.85 32.82 1.80
CA TYR A 508 -14.41 31.56 1.39
C TYR A 508 -15.15 31.77 0.07
N ARG A 509 -14.69 31.07 -0.96
CA ARG A 509 -15.41 30.93 -2.22
C ARG A 509 -16.38 29.77 -2.09
N GLU A 510 -17.63 30.01 -2.46
CA GLU A 510 -18.68 29.00 -2.50
C GLU A 510 -19.04 28.66 -3.96
N THR A 511 -19.06 27.37 -4.29
CA THR A 511 -19.54 26.90 -5.61
C THR A 511 -20.33 25.60 -5.48
N ALA A 512 -21.34 25.42 -6.33
CA ALA A 512 -22.15 24.21 -6.35
C ALA A 512 -21.40 23.03 -7.02
N HIS A 513 -20.46 23.30 -7.91
CA HIS A 513 -19.69 22.29 -8.64
C HIS A 513 -18.29 22.82 -8.95
N PHE A 514 -17.28 21.98 -8.75
CA PHE A 514 -15.90 22.32 -9.09
C PHE A 514 -15.22 21.15 -9.80
N ALA A 515 -14.59 21.42 -10.95
CA ALA A 515 -13.84 20.42 -11.70
C ALA A 515 -12.35 20.46 -11.34
N LEU A 516 -11.77 19.30 -11.07
CA LEU A 516 -10.37 19.12 -10.74
C LEU A 516 -9.64 18.34 -11.85
N TRP A 517 -8.63 18.98 -12.45
CA TRP A 517 -7.79 18.45 -13.53
C TRP A 517 -6.45 17.90 -13.06
#